data_AF-A0A7V9DY72-F1
#
_entry.id   AF-A0A7V9DY72-F1
#
_cell.length_a   1.000
_cell.length_b   1.000
_cell.length_c   1.000
_cell.angle_alpha   90.00
_cell.angle_beta   90.00
_cell.angle_gamma   90.00
#
_symmetry.space_group_name_H-M   'P 1'
#
loop_
_entity.id
_entity.type
_entity.pdbx_description
1 polymer ?
#
loop_
_entity_poly.entity_id
_entity_poly.type
_entity_poly.pdbx_seq_one_letter_code
_entity_poly.pdbx_strand_id
1 'polypeptide(L)'
;MTTMIRGLADILAIYEGSNGDATKALYAELEAMGPAGVVAVNVFRASKTSGRAKVYRGSRYKGAAYDTKQWSIDNLVKMLNEHGDLLHIRWGWKEDPLQEFHKWVFYVDLPQMRGQVSFHTAARGDGPTYPGDWDGIKQVGPQRICRWIADLFETARSPA
;
A
#
# COMPACT_ATOMS: atom_id res chain seq x y z
N MET A 1 -8.55 -26.62 -3.21
CA MET A 1 -7.35 -25.80 -3.00
C MET A 1 -7.17 -25.65 -1.51
N THR A 2 -6.06 -26.14 -0.95
CA THR A 2 -5.73 -25.89 0.46
C THR A 2 -5.30 -24.44 0.57
N THR A 3 -6.13 -23.59 1.18
CA THR A 3 -5.78 -22.20 1.44
C THR A 3 -4.58 -22.18 2.39
N MET A 4 -3.40 -21.81 1.87
CA MET A 4 -2.22 -21.58 2.71
C MET A 4 -2.57 -20.47 3.71
N ILE A 5 -2.42 -20.76 5.00
CA ILE A 5 -2.72 -19.79 6.05
C ILE A 5 -1.62 -18.74 6.07
N ARG A 6 -1.92 -17.53 5.59
CA ARG A 6 -1.01 -16.39 5.61
C ARG A 6 -1.12 -15.65 6.94
N GLY A 7 -0.20 -15.91 7.86
CA GLY A 7 -0.05 -15.12 9.08
C GLY A 7 0.78 -13.85 8.85
N LEU A 8 0.74 -12.91 9.80
CA LEU A 8 1.52 -11.66 9.75
C LEU A 8 3.01 -11.90 9.47
N ALA A 9 3.62 -12.90 10.12
CA ALA A 9 5.04 -13.21 9.94
C ALA A 9 5.39 -13.61 8.50
N ASP A 10 4.51 -14.38 7.83
CA ASP A 10 4.69 -14.79 6.45
C ASP A 10 4.56 -13.60 5.49
N ILE A 11 3.56 -12.75 5.70
CA ILE A 11 3.35 -11.55 4.87
C ILE A 11 4.51 -10.57 5.03
N LEU A 12 5.03 -10.39 6.24
CA LEU A 12 6.24 -9.59 6.50
C LEU A 12 7.45 -10.18 5.78
N ALA A 13 7.65 -11.50 5.83
CA ALA A 13 8.75 -12.15 5.13
C ALA A 13 8.68 -11.94 3.60
N ILE A 14 7.47 -12.00 3.01
CA ILE A 14 7.26 -11.68 1.59
C ILE A 14 7.52 -10.20 1.33
N TYR A 15 7.08 -9.31 2.21
CA TYR A 15 7.27 -7.86 2.08
C TYR A 15 8.75 -7.47 2.08
N GLU A 16 9.52 -7.99 3.03
CA GLU A 16 10.95 -7.68 3.18
C GLU A 16 11.81 -8.41 2.14
N GLY A 17 11.40 -9.63 1.77
CA GLY A 17 12.12 -10.49 0.84
C GLY A 17 12.11 -10.00 -0.62
N SER A 18 12.81 -10.77 -1.46
CA SER A 18 12.94 -10.55 -2.90
C SER A 18 12.38 -11.71 -3.73
N ASN A 19 11.63 -12.63 -3.13
CA ASN A 19 11.02 -13.76 -3.84
C ASN A 19 9.81 -13.27 -4.66
N GLY A 20 10.01 -13.16 -5.98
CA GLY A 20 8.99 -12.68 -6.91
C GLY A 20 7.79 -13.62 -7.02
N ASP A 21 8.01 -14.93 -6.97
CA ASP A 21 6.94 -15.92 -7.08
C ASP A 21 6.06 -15.94 -5.83
N ALA A 22 6.68 -15.83 -4.64
CA ALA A 22 5.93 -15.68 -3.39
C ALA A 22 5.09 -14.38 -3.39
N THR A 23 5.64 -13.29 -3.94
CA THR A 23 4.91 -12.02 -4.06
C THR A 23 3.70 -12.14 -5.00
N LYS A 24 3.88 -12.80 -6.16
CA LYS A 24 2.80 -13.04 -7.12
C LYS A 24 1.72 -13.96 -6.55
N ALA A 25 2.12 -15.00 -5.82
CA ALA A 25 1.18 -15.90 -5.14
C ALA A 25 0.33 -15.12 -4.13
N LEU A 26 0.94 -14.26 -3.31
CA LEU A 26 0.22 -13.39 -2.38
C LEU A 26 -0.76 -12.46 -3.11
N TYR A 27 -0.38 -11.90 -4.25
CA TYR A 27 -1.28 -11.04 -5.03
C TYR A 27 -2.49 -11.81 -5.55
N ALA A 28 -2.29 -12.99 -6.12
CA ALA A 28 -3.39 -13.80 -6.63
C ALA A 28 -4.35 -14.24 -5.51
N GLU A 29 -3.80 -14.62 -4.35
CA GLU A 29 -4.60 -14.97 -3.17
C GLU A 29 -5.43 -13.78 -2.66
N LEU A 30 -4.86 -12.58 -2.62
CA LEU A 30 -5.57 -11.37 -2.20
C LEU A 30 -6.62 -10.93 -3.22
N GLU A 31 -6.32 -10.92 -4.52
CA GLU A 31 -7.27 -10.55 -5.56
C GLU A 31 -8.53 -11.44 -5.53
N ALA A 32 -8.38 -12.73 -5.18
CA ALA A 32 -9.49 -13.65 -5.00
C ALA A 32 -10.45 -13.30 -3.84
N MET A 33 -10.06 -12.38 -2.94
CA MET A 33 -10.89 -11.90 -1.83
C MET A 33 -11.83 -10.74 -2.22
N GLY A 34 -11.85 -10.35 -3.50
CA GLY A 34 -12.70 -9.27 -3.99
C GLY A 34 -12.15 -7.86 -3.70
N PRO A 35 -13.02 -6.84 -3.61
CA PRO A 35 -12.60 -5.43 -3.58
C PRO A 35 -11.55 -5.09 -2.51
N ALA A 36 -11.72 -5.60 -1.29
CA ALA A 36 -10.79 -5.35 -0.18
C ALA A 36 -9.39 -5.91 -0.49
N GLY A 37 -9.33 -7.12 -1.06
CA GLY A 37 -8.07 -7.76 -1.42
C GLY A 37 -7.38 -7.07 -2.59
N VAL A 38 -8.13 -6.62 -3.60
CA VAL A 38 -7.59 -5.83 -4.73
C VAL A 38 -6.95 -4.52 -4.25
N VAL A 39 -7.60 -3.79 -3.33
CA VAL A 39 -6.99 -2.59 -2.72
C VAL A 39 -5.76 -2.97 -1.90
N ALA A 40 -5.81 -4.05 -1.12
CA ALA A 40 -4.70 -4.52 -0.31
C ALA A 40 -3.45 -4.87 -1.14
N VAL A 41 -3.62 -5.52 -2.31
CA VAL A 41 -2.52 -5.76 -3.27
C VAL A 41 -1.85 -4.46 -3.68
N ASN A 42 -2.64 -3.45 -4.00
CA ASN A 42 -2.10 -2.19 -4.53
C ASN A 42 -1.44 -1.34 -3.44
N VAL A 43 -1.97 -1.34 -2.21
CA VAL A 43 -1.31 -0.71 -1.05
C VAL A 43 0.03 -1.41 -0.74
N PHE A 44 0.04 -2.74 -0.71
CA PHE A 44 1.26 -3.53 -0.48
C PHE A 44 2.32 -3.23 -1.54
N ARG A 45 1.92 -3.25 -2.81
CA ARG A 45 2.80 -2.98 -3.95
C ARG A 45 3.38 -1.57 -3.86
N ALA A 46 2.56 -0.54 -3.66
CA ALA A 46 3.01 0.84 -3.51
C ALA A 46 4.00 1.01 -2.36
N SER A 47 3.79 0.33 -1.24
CA SER A 47 4.73 0.34 -0.11
C SER A 47 6.05 -0.36 -0.42
N LYS A 48 5.99 -1.57 -1.01
CA LYS A 48 7.20 -2.34 -1.34
C LYS A 48 8.06 -1.60 -2.38
N THR A 49 7.45 -1.05 -3.43
CA THR A 49 8.18 -0.28 -4.46
C THR A 49 8.70 1.04 -3.92
N SER A 50 7.96 1.72 -3.04
CA SER A 50 8.45 2.90 -2.31
C SER A 50 9.67 2.61 -1.44
N GLY A 51 9.68 1.47 -0.74
CA GLY A 51 10.83 1.00 0.02
C GLY A 51 12.06 0.77 -0.88
N ARG A 52 11.87 0.10 -2.02
CA ARG A 52 12.95 -0.14 -2.99
C ARG A 52 13.49 1.15 -3.62
N ALA A 53 12.63 2.12 -3.95
CA ALA A 53 13.05 3.41 -4.48
C ALA A 53 14.00 4.17 -3.54
N LYS A 54 13.84 4.00 -2.21
CA LYS A 54 14.79 4.56 -1.22
C LYS A 54 16.17 3.90 -1.30
N VAL A 55 16.22 2.58 -1.47
CA VAL A 55 17.47 1.82 -1.63
C VAL A 55 18.22 2.25 -2.90
N TYR A 56 17.50 2.48 -4.00
CA TYR A 56 18.11 2.85 -5.28
C TYR A 56 18.43 4.35 -5.45
N ARG A 57 18.23 5.19 -4.41
CA ARG A 57 18.31 6.66 -4.51
C ARG A 57 19.66 7.18 -5.03
N GLY A 58 20.76 6.46 -4.82
CA GLY A 58 22.11 6.79 -5.30
C GLY A 58 22.61 5.93 -6.47
N SER A 59 21.74 5.14 -7.10
CA SER A 59 22.12 4.19 -8.14
C SER A 59 21.74 4.66 -9.54
N ARG A 60 22.33 4.06 -10.59
CA ARG A 60 21.90 4.23 -11.99
C ARG A 60 20.45 3.82 -12.24
N TYR A 61 19.84 3.04 -11.34
CA TYR A 61 18.47 2.55 -11.43
C TYR A 61 17.46 3.43 -10.68
N LYS A 62 17.89 4.59 -10.16
CA LYS A 62 17.02 5.53 -9.43
C LYS A 62 15.76 5.86 -10.23
N GLY A 63 15.90 6.31 -11.49
CA GLY A 63 14.76 6.71 -12.33
C GLY A 63 13.71 5.60 -12.40
N ALA A 64 14.12 4.43 -12.92
CA ALA A 64 13.24 3.27 -13.04
C ALA A 64 12.57 2.85 -11.72
N ALA A 65 13.27 2.98 -10.58
CA ALA A 65 12.70 2.66 -9.27
C ALA A 65 11.63 3.67 -8.82
N TYR A 66 11.82 4.96 -9.08
CA TYR A 66 10.81 5.99 -8.81
C TYR A 66 9.64 5.92 -9.79
N ASP A 67 9.87 5.58 -11.06
CA ASP A 67 8.82 5.35 -12.05
C ASP A 67 7.94 4.17 -11.64
N THR A 68 8.56 3.07 -11.20
CA THR A 68 7.85 1.88 -10.69
C THR A 68 7.03 2.21 -9.44
N LYS A 69 7.57 3.05 -8.55
CA LYS A 69 6.86 3.55 -7.38
C LYS A 69 5.62 4.37 -7.81
N GLN A 70 5.79 5.33 -8.72
CA GLN A 70 4.69 6.17 -9.18
C GLN A 70 3.59 5.32 -9.84
N TRP A 71 3.96 4.43 -10.76
CA TRP A 71 3.03 3.49 -11.38
C TRP A 71 2.25 2.66 -10.34
N SER A 72 2.91 2.24 -9.25
CA SER A 72 2.23 1.50 -8.18
C SER A 72 1.21 2.35 -7.41
N ILE A 73 1.53 3.63 -7.19
CA ILE A 73 0.63 4.59 -6.54
C ILE A 73 -0.56 4.90 -7.46
N ASP A 74 -0.34 5.06 -8.76
CA ASP A 74 -1.42 5.34 -9.72
C ASP A 74 -2.41 4.16 -9.81
N ASN A 75 -1.92 2.92 -9.76
CA ASN A 75 -2.81 1.75 -9.68
C ASN A 75 -3.60 1.73 -8.36
N LEU A 76 -2.98 2.09 -7.25
CA LEU A 76 -3.68 2.21 -5.97
C LEU A 76 -4.77 3.29 -6.02
N VAL A 77 -4.49 4.45 -6.59
CA VAL A 77 -5.47 5.52 -6.82
C VAL A 77 -6.65 4.99 -7.65
N LYS A 78 -6.37 4.25 -8.74
CA LYS A 78 -7.43 3.65 -9.56
C LYS A 78 -8.33 2.73 -8.73
N MET A 79 -7.76 1.84 -7.92
CA MET A 79 -8.54 0.91 -7.10
C MET A 79 -9.29 1.60 -5.96
N LEU A 80 -8.75 2.69 -5.42
CA LEU A 80 -9.44 3.49 -4.39
C LEU A 80 -10.58 4.34 -4.99
N ASN A 81 -10.45 4.82 -6.23
CA ASN A 81 -11.59 5.42 -6.95
C ASN A 81 -12.70 4.39 -7.18
N GLU A 82 -12.35 3.14 -7.48
CA GLU A 82 -13.33 2.09 -7.82
C GLU A 82 -13.98 1.45 -6.58
N HIS A 83 -13.23 1.29 -5.49
CA HIS A 83 -13.66 0.50 -4.33
C HIS A 83 -13.54 1.24 -2.99
N GLY A 84 -12.91 2.42 -2.94
CA GLY A 84 -12.64 3.13 -1.70
C GLY A 84 -13.91 3.46 -0.91
N ASP A 85 -14.94 3.96 -1.59
CA ASP A 85 -16.22 4.29 -0.95
C ASP A 85 -16.94 3.04 -0.43
N LEU A 86 -16.95 1.97 -1.22
CA LEU A 86 -17.52 0.66 -0.82
C LEU A 86 -16.83 0.10 0.43
N LEU A 87 -15.52 0.31 0.55
CA LEU A 87 -14.71 -0.18 1.67
C LEU A 87 -14.60 0.84 2.81
N HIS A 88 -15.26 1.99 2.70
CA HIS A 88 -15.17 3.11 3.63
C HIS A 88 -13.72 3.55 3.93
N ILE A 89 -12.85 3.48 2.94
CA ILE A 89 -11.45 3.90 3.04
C ILE A 89 -11.37 5.40 2.76
N ARG A 90 -10.91 6.18 3.74
CA ARG A 90 -10.57 7.59 3.51
C ARG A 90 -9.18 7.69 2.91
N TRP A 91 -9.04 8.49 1.86
CA TRP A 91 -7.78 8.64 1.15
C TRP A 91 -7.73 9.99 0.42
N GLY A 92 -6.56 10.35 -0.09
CA GLY A 92 -6.41 11.53 -0.94
C GLY A 92 -5.02 12.13 -0.91
N TRP A 93 -4.90 13.32 -1.50
CA TRP A 93 -3.65 14.07 -1.63
C TRP A 93 -3.60 15.28 -0.70
N LYS A 94 -2.43 15.53 -0.12
CA LYS A 94 -2.15 16.78 0.61
C LYS A 94 -0.72 17.22 0.31
N GLU A 95 -0.49 18.52 0.28
CA GLU A 95 0.85 19.07 0.15
C GLU A 95 1.54 19.09 1.53
N ASP A 96 2.80 18.66 1.58
CA ASP A 96 3.69 18.77 2.72
C ASP A 96 4.55 20.02 2.55
N PRO A 97 4.22 21.13 3.25
CA PRO A 97 4.91 22.41 3.09
C PRO A 97 6.35 22.37 3.62
N LEU A 98 6.73 21.32 4.37
CA LEU A 98 8.07 21.15 4.90
C LEU A 98 9.03 20.46 3.91
N GLN A 99 8.52 20.00 2.76
CA GLN A 99 9.31 19.35 1.72
C GLN A 99 9.39 20.23 0.48
N GLU A 100 10.62 20.61 0.09
CA GLU A 100 10.85 21.35 -1.17
C GLU A 100 10.64 20.44 -2.40
N PHE A 101 11.06 19.16 -2.29
CA PHE A 101 10.93 18.16 -3.34
C PHE A 101 10.04 17.00 -2.89
N HIS A 102 9.30 16.41 -3.82
CA HIS A 102 8.32 15.36 -3.53
C HIS A 102 7.27 15.79 -2.49
N LYS A 103 6.82 17.05 -2.59
CA LYS A 103 5.93 17.70 -1.63
C LYS A 103 4.50 17.17 -1.62
N TRP A 104 4.08 16.43 -2.64
CA TRP A 104 2.75 15.84 -2.65
C TRP A 104 2.75 14.54 -1.87
N VAL A 105 1.81 14.39 -0.95
CA VAL A 105 1.68 13.21 -0.11
C VAL A 105 0.34 12.55 -0.38
N PHE A 106 0.41 11.29 -0.80
CA PHE A 106 -0.73 10.42 -0.93
C PHE A 106 -1.01 9.72 0.40
N TYR A 107 -2.19 9.89 0.97
CA TYR A 107 -2.60 9.29 2.23
C TYR A 107 -3.70 8.25 2.00
N VAL A 108 -3.62 7.15 2.76
CA VAL A 108 -4.64 6.11 2.82
C VAL A 108 -4.86 5.71 4.28
N ASP A 109 -6.09 5.82 4.76
CA ASP A 109 -6.49 5.32 6.08
C ASP A 109 -6.81 3.84 5.95
N LEU A 110 -5.98 2.99 6.54
CA LEU A 110 -6.22 1.56 6.49
C LEU A 110 -7.44 1.19 7.37
N PRO A 111 -8.28 0.24 6.92
CA PRO A 111 -9.43 -0.24 7.68
C PRO A 111 -9.06 -0.76 9.08
N GLN A 112 -10.09 -1.00 9.91
CA GLN A 112 -9.97 -1.62 11.24
C GLN A 112 -9.01 -0.89 12.20
N MET A 113 -9.02 0.45 12.16
CA MET A 113 -8.18 1.31 13.01
C MET A 113 -6.67 1.04 12.89
N ARG A 114 -6.21 0.50 11.75
CA ARG A 114 -4.78 0.22 11.52
C ARG A 114 -3.96 1.48 11.30
N GLY A 115 -4.61 2.64 11.24
CA GLY A 115 -3.98 3.95 11.11
C GLY A 115 -3.71 4.29 9.65
N GLN A 116 -2.87 5.29 9.45
CA GLN A 116 -2.62 5.87 8.14
C GLN A 116 -1.35 5.31 7.49
N VAL A 117 -1.33 5.24 6.17
CA VAL A 117 -0.08 5.10 5.41
C VAL A 117 0.04 6.22 4.40
N SER A 118 1.27 6.60 4.09
CA SER A 118 1.53 7.76 3.24
C SER A 118 2.70 7.57 2.28
N PHE A 119 2.61 8.20 1.11
CA PHE A 119 3.64 8.14 0.07
C PHE A 119 3.91 9.53 -0.51
N HIS A 120 5.14 10.03 -0.36
CA HIS A 120 5.59 11.26 -1.01
C HIS A 120 5.83 11.05 -2.51
N THR A 121 5.34 11.95 -3.36
CA THR A 121 5.46 11.94 -4.83
C THR A 121 5.86 13.32 -5.35
N ALA A 122 6.44 13.35 -6.55
CA ALA A 122 6.90 14.60 -7.17
C ALA A 122 5.72 15.50 -7.59
N ALA A 123 4.63 14.89 -8.05
CA ALA A 123 3.43 15.57 -8.53
C ALA A 123 2.19 15.00 -7.83
N ARG A 124 1.13 15.82 -7.77
CA ARG A 124 -0.20 15.38 -7.34
C ARG A 124 -0.77 14.45 -8.41
N GLY A 125 -1.27 13.29 -8.00
CA GLY A 125 -2.02 12.41 -8.89
C GLY A 125 -3.52 12.73 -8.91
N ASP A 126 -4.28 11.82 -9.51
CA ASP A 126 -5.74 11.89 -9.56
C ASP A 126 -6.38 11.57 -8.20
N GLY A 127 -7.61 12.04 -8.00
CA GLY A 127 -8.40 11.79 -6.79
C GLY A 127 -8.54 12.99 -5.86
N PRO A 128 -9.15 12.77 -4.68
CA PRO A 128 -9.57 13.83 -3.79
C PRO A 128 -8.40 14.47 -3.02
N THR A 129 -8.66 15.62 -2.43
CA THR A 129 -7.81 16.17 -1.37
C THR A 129 -8.00 15.34 -0.10
N TYR A 130 -6.92 14.96 0.56
CA TYR A 130 -7.00 14.22 1.81
C TYR A 130 -7.63 15.12 2.89
N PRO A 131 -8.73 14.67 3.54
CA PRO A 131 -9.47 15.52 4.47
C PRO A 131 -8.84 15.60 5.87
N GLY A 132 -7.91 14.70 6.19
CA GLY A 132 -7.30 14.60 7.52
C GLY A 132 -5.91 15.23 7.62
N ASP A 133 -5.29 14.97 8.77
CA ASP A 133 -3.90 15.28 9.04
C ASP A 133 -3.04 14.00 9.06
N TRP A 134 -1.73 14.19 8.94
CA TRP A 134 -0.80 13.10 9.16
C TRP A 134 -0.88 12.64 10.61
N ASP A 135 -0.94 11.33 10.85
CA ASP A 135 -1.06 10.77 12.19
C ASP A 135 0.22 10.89 13.04
N GLY A 136 1.29 11.45 12.49
CA GLY A 136 2.55 11.73 13.19
C GLY A 136 3.47 10.52 13.38
N ILE A 137 3.06 9.32 12.95
CA ILE A 137 3.81 8.09 13.24
C ILE A 137 4.67 7.69 12.02
N LYS A 138 5.99 7.75 12.21
CA LYS A 138 6.97 7.43 11.17
C LYS A 138 7.26 5.93 11.12
N GLN A 139 7.61 5.43 9.93
CA GLN A 139 8.19 4.09 9.70
C GLN A 139 7.33 2.88 10.09
N VAL A 140 6.04 3.06 10.37
CA VAL A 140 5.12 1.96 10.71
C VAL A 140 4.28 1.44 9.53
N GLY A 141 4.39 2.08 8.37
CA GLY A 141 3.58 1.76 7.19
C GLY A 141 3.63 0.29 6.78
N PRO A 142 4.83 -0.31 6.58
CA PRO A 142 4.95 -1.73 6.24
C PRO A 142 4.22 -2.66 7.20
N GLN A 143 4.40 -2.46 8.51
CA GLN A 143 3.79 -3.29 9.54
C GLN A 143 2.27 -3.15 9.55
N ARG A 144 1.75 -1.93 9.40
CA ARG A 144 0.30 -1.67 9.30
C ARG A 144 -0.33 -2.36 8.10
N ILE A 145 0.32 -2.29 6.95
CA ILE A 145 -0.16 -2.92 5.71
C ILE A 145 -0.13 -4.45 5.83
N CYS A 146 0.99 -5.02 6.29
CA CYS A 146 1.12 -6.46 6.44
C CYS A 146 0.12 -7.01 7.47
N ARG A 147 -0.14 -6.26 8.55
CA ARG A 147 -1.16 -6.61 9.54
C ARG A 147 -2.57 -6.57 8.95
N TRP A 148 -2.93 -5.52 8.22
CA TRP A 148 -4.23 -5.45 7.55
C TRP A 148 -4.44 -6.63 6.59
N ILE A 149 -3.43 -6.98 5.79
CA ILE A 149 -3.49 -8.14 4.90
C ILE A 149 -3.69 -9.44 5.70
N ALA A 150 -2.97 -9.61 6.81
CA ALA A 150 -3.17 -10.77 7.68
C ALA A 150 -4.63 -10.84 8.16
N ASP A 151 -5.21 -9.72 8.61
CA ASP A 151 -6.60 -9.66 9.07
C ASP A 151 -7.60 -10.05 7.97
N LEU A 152 -7.33 -9.72 6.70
CA LEU A 152 -8.17 -10.14 5.57
C LEU A 152 -8.16 -11.67 5.41
N PHE A 153 -6.97 -12.30 5.47
CA PHE A 153 -6.87 -13.76 5.50
C PHE A 153 -7.57 -14.34 6.73
N GLU A 154 -7.46 -13.70 7.90
CA GLU A 154 -8.12 -14.16 9.11
C GLU A 154 -9.64 -14.11 8.98
N THR A 155 -10.18 -13.01 8.47
CA THR A 155 -11.63 -12.79 8.25
C THR A 155 -12.19 -13.77 7.23
N ALA A 156 -11.47 -14.03 6.14
CA ALA A 156 -11.88 -15.00 5.12
C ALA A 156 -12.02 -16.44 5.66
N ARG A 157 -11.39 -16.77 6.80
CA ARG A 157 -11.54 -18.06 7.48
C ARG A 157 -12.77 -18.16 8.36
N SER A 158 -13.35 -17.04 8.75
CA SER A 158 -14.51 -16.97 9.63
C SER A 158 -15.70 -16.41 8.85
N PRO A 159 -16.20 -17.13 7.82
CA PRO A 159 -17.44 -16.74 7.20
C PRO A 159 -18.52 -16.74 8.28
N ALA A 160 -19.19 -15.60 8.42
CA ALA A 160 -20.35 -15.43 9.29
C ALA A 160 -21.47 -16.41 8.91
#